data_AF-A0A1C9CEF8-F1
#
_entry.id   AF-A0A1C9CEF8-F1
#
_cell.length_a   1.000
_cell.length_b   1.000
_cell.length_c   1.000
_cell.angle_alpha   90.00
_cell.angle_beta   90.00
_cell.angle_gamma   90.00
#
_symmetry.space_group_name_H-M   'P 1'
#
loop_
_entity.id
_entity.type
_entity.pdbx_description
1 polymer ?
#
loop_
_entity_poly.entity_id
_entity_poly.type
_entity_poly.pdbx_seq_one_letter_code
_entity_poly.pdbx_strand_id
1 'polypeptide(L)'
;MITLKHKKAINTYETILIAKPENTEDDIVQNLIVIYSNFLKENGAIQIYFQNKGRHHLAYLVQKNSDGIYIHSNYKGSGKIVKQLEKYIRFDEKIIRHMTINKNNMATA
;
A
#
# COMPACT_ATOMS: atom_id res chain seq x y z
N MET A 1 -7.90 39.20 -10.78
CA MET A 1 -8.86 38.23 -10.20
C MET A 1 -8.14 36.91 -9.99
N ILE A 2 -8.31 36.32 -8.81
CA ILE A 2 -7.37 35.41 -8.14
C ILE A 2 -7.63 33.95 -8.57
N THR A 3 -6.69 33.30 -9.25
CA THR A 3 -6.72 31.84 -9.38
C THR A 3 -6.07 31.24 -8.13
N LEU A 4 -6.89 30.92 -7.13
CA LEU A 4 -6.49 30.14 -5.96
C LEU A 4 -6.10 28.73 -6.46
N LYS A 5 -4.84 28.58 -6.88
CA LYS A 5 -4.26 27.30 -7.28
C LYS A 5 -4.52 26.30 -6.15
N HIS A 6 -5.27 25.24 -6.47
CA HIS A 6 -5.57 24.14 -5.58
C HIS A 6 -4.30 23.69 -4.86
N LYS A 7 -4.17 24.01 -3.57
CA LYS A 7 -3.17 23.41 -2.71
C LYS A 7 -3.51 21.92 -2.64
N LYS A 8 -2.84 21.11 -3.45
CA LYS A 8 -3.04 19.65 -3.50
C LYS A 8 -2.76 19.13 -2.08
N ALA A 9 -3.81 18.80 -1.34
CA ALA A 9 -3.67 18.37 0.05
C ALA A 9 -2.81 17.11 0.10
N ILE A 10 -1.65 17.21 0.75
CA ILE A 10 -0.77 16.09 1.04
C ILE A 10 -1.29 15.47 2.32
N ASN A 11 -1.75 14.23 2.23
CA ASN A 11 -2.20 13.46 3.38
C ASN A 11 -1.20 12.35 3.69
N THR A 12 -1.25 11.88 4.94
CA THR A 12 -0.51 10.70 5.37
C THR A 12 -1.39 9.48 5.16
N TYR A 13 -0.89 8.48 4.45
CA TYR A 13 -1.58 7.23 4.20
C TYR A 13 -0.81 6.06 4.81
N GLU A 14 -1.56 5.07 5.24
CA GLU A 14 -1.06 3.75 5.60
C GLU A 14 -1.73 2.72 4.70
N THR A 15 -0.94 1.85 4.09
CA THR A 15 -1.46 0.76 3.26
C THR A 15 -0.93 -0.56 3.77
N ILE A 16 -1.83 -1.52 3.96
CA ILE A 16 -1.51 -2.91 4.25
C ILE A 16 -1.79 -3.71 2.97
N LEU A 17 -0.81 -4.51 2.56
CA LEU A 17 -0.92 -5.47 1.47
C LEU A 17 -0.80 -6.87 2.05
N ILE A 18 -1.60 -7.80 1.54
CA ILE A 18 -1.50 -9.23 1.83
C ILE A 18 -1.13 -9.93 0.53
N ALA A 19 0.10 -10.42 0.44
CA ALA A 19 0.58 -11.21 -0.68
C ALA A 19 0.20 -12.69 -0.51
N LYS A 20 0.11 -13.42 -1.64
CA LYS A 20 -0.10 -14.88 -1.64
C LYS A 20 0.97 -15.58 -0.79
N PRO A 21 0.62 -16.65 -0.05
CA PRO A 21 1.56 -17.38 0.79
C PRO A 21 2.59 -18.17 -0.03
N GLU A 22 2.35 -18.40 -1.32
CA GLU A 22 3.30 -19.02 -2.25
C GLU A 22 4.54 -18.12 -2.50
N ASN A 23 4.42 -16.81 -2.26
CA ASN A 23 5.55 -15.87 -2.35
C ASN A 23 6.46 -15.96 -1.11
N THR A 24 6.80 -17.16 -0.66
CA THR A 24 7.60 -17.40 0.56
C THR A 24 9.06 -17.05 0.42
N GLU A 25 9.58 -16.93 -0.80
CA GLU A 25 10.96 -16.48 -1.02
C GLU A 25 11.07 -15.00 -0.61
N ASP A 26 11.96 -14.72 0.34
CA ASP A 26 12.18 -13.36 0.84
C ASP A 26 12.46 -12.38 -0.31
N ASP A 27 13.18 -12.83 -1.35
CA ASP A 27 13.49 -12.03 -2.54
C ASP A 27 12.23 -11.58 -3.32
N ILE A 28 11.17 -12.40 -3.36
CA ILE A 28 9.91 -12.04 -4.03
C ILE A 28 9.22 -10.92 -3.26
N VAL A 29 9.15 -11.03 -1.94
CA VAL A 29 8.52 -10.02 -1.08
C VAL A 29 9.31 -8.72 -1.12
N GLN A 30 10.64 -8.80 -1.08
CA GLN A 30 11.51 -7.63 -1.22
C GLN A 30 11.34 -6.96 -2.59
N ASN A 31 11.23 -7.75 -3.67
CA ASN A 31 10.97 -7.21 -5.00
C ASN A 31 9.61 -6.48 -5.08
N LEU A 32 8.54 -7.04 -4.49
CA LEU A 32 7.26 -6.35 -4.38
C LEU A 32 7.41 -5.01 -3.65
N ILE A 33 8.13 -4.98 -2.53
CA ILE A 33 8.41 -3.75 -1.78
C ILE A 33 9.12 -2.72 -2.66
N VAL A 34 10.13 -3.13 -3.43
CA VAL A 34 10.86 -2.24 -4.35
C VAL A 34 9.95 -1.69 -5.44
N ILE A 35 9.14 -2.55 -6.08
CA ILE A 35 8.19 -2.15 -7.13
C ILE A 35 7.20 -1.10 -6.61
N TYR A 36 6.55 -1.36 -5.48
CA TYR A 36 5.56 -0.44 -4.93
C TYR A 36 6.19 0.84 -4.38
N SER A 37 7.40 0.76 -3.82
CA SER A 37 8.18 1.94 -3.40
C SER A 37 8.52 2.83 -4.59
N ASN A 38 8.98 2.25 -5.70
CA ASN A 38 9.30 2.99 -6.91
C ASN A 38 8.04 3.60 -7.55
N PHE A 39 6.94 2.84 -7.64
CA PHE A 39 5.66 3.35 -8.11
C PHE A 39 5.23 4.61 -7.32
N LEU A 40 5.34 4.57 -5.99
CA LEU A 40 5.00 5.71 -5.14
C LEU A 40 5.94 6.90 -5.37
N LYS A 41 7.25 6.67 -5.48
CA LYS A 41 8.24 7.72 -5.77
C LYS A 41 7.98 8.39 -7.11
N GLU A 42 7.77 7.62 -8.17
CA GLU A 42 7.51 8.11 -9.53
C GLU A 42 6.23 8.93 -9.62
N ASN A 43 5.21 8.60 -8.81
CA ASN A 43 3.96 9.34 -8.74
C ASN A 43 3.99 10.54 -7.77
N GLY A 44 5.16 10.85 -7.19
CA GLY A 44 5.39 12.04 -6.36
C GLY A 44 4.97 11.90 -4.90
N ALA A 45 4.94 10.67 -4.36
CA ALA A 45 4.82 10.45 -2.92
C ALA A 45 6.17 10.70 -2.22
N ILE A 46 6.11 11.10 -0.96
CA ILE A 46 7.27 11.41 -0.12
C ILE A 46 7.17 10.66 1.22
N GLN A 47 8.30 10.57 1.94
CA GLN A 47 8.37 9.87 3.23
C GLN A 47 7.82 8.43 3.16
N ILE A 48 8.25 7.70 2.13
CA ILE A 48 7.80 6.34 1.84
C ILE A 48 8.59 5.36 2.71
N TYR A 49 7.88 4.56 3.50
CA TYR A 49 8.41 3.50 4.31
C TYR A 49 7.64 2.21 4.02
N PHE A 50 8.37 1.11 3.81
CA PHE A 50 7.81 -0.22 3.66
C PHE A 50 8.46 -1.18 4.64
N GLN A 51 7.67 -2.11 5.16
CA GLN A 51 8.14 -3.14 6.07
C GLN A 51 7.44 -4.46 5.76
N ASN A 52 8.22 -5.53 5.60
CA ASN A 52 7.69 -6.89 5.64
C ASN A 52 7.34 -7.27 7.08
N LYS A 53 6.09 -7.68 7.33
CA LYS A 53 5.58 -8.14 8.64
C LYS A 53 5.54 -9.67 8.74
N GLY A 54 5.95 -10.37 7.69
CA GLY A 54 6.04 -11.83 7.65
C GLY A 54 4.71 -12.51 7.32
N ARG A 55 4.72 -13.84 7.41
CA ARG A 55 3.57 -14.71 7.16
C ARG A 55 2.68 -14.81 8.40
N HIS A 56 1.37 -14.67 8.20
CA HIS A 56 0.37 -14.82 9.24
C HIS A 56 -0.78 -15.71 8.75
N HIS A 57 -1.38 -16.46 9.68
CA HIS A 57 -2.61 -17.19 9.41
C HIS A 57 -3.80 -16.21 9.36
N LEU A 58 -4.63 -16.33 8.33
CA LEU A 58 -5.78 -15.48 8.12
C LEU A 58 -6.97 -16.01 8.91
N ALA A 59 -7.79 -15.10 9.46
CA ALA A 59 -9.00 -15.49 10.20
C ALA A 59 -10.03 -16.25 9.35
N TYR A 60 -9.96 -16.11 8.03
CA TYR A 60 -10.79 -16.82 7.06
C TYR A 60 -10.05 -16.90 5.71
N LEU A 61 -10.51 -17.80 4.83
CA LEU A 61 -9.92 -17.99 3.51
C LEU A 61 -10.07 -16.72 2.65
N VAL A 62 -8.96 -16.17 2.18
CA VAL A 62 -8.95 -15.06 1.21
C VAL A 62 -8.43 -15.58 -0.12
N GLN A 63 -9.27 -15.52 -1.15
CA GLN A 63 -8.97 -16.13 -2.46
C GLN A 63 -8.46 -17.59 -2.34
N LYS A 64 -9.09 -18.39 -1.47
CA LYS A 64 -8.72 -19.79 -1.15
C LYS A 64 -7.39 -19.98 -0.40
N ASN A 65 -6.73 -18.92 0.05
CA ASN A 65 -5.52 -19.00 0.87
C ASN A 65 -5.87 -18.88 2.36
N SER A 66 -5.31 -19.76 3.19
CA SER A 66 -5.41 -19.72 4.65
C SER A 66 -4.33 -18.87 5.32
N ASP A 67 -3.22 -18.63 4.63
CA ASP A 67 -2.13 -17.78 5.09
C ASP A 67 -1.90 -16.64 4.11
N GLY A 68 -1.24 -15.58 4.58
CA GLY A 68 -0.79 -14.49 3.73
C GLY A 68 0.44 -13.79 4.30
N ILE A 69 1.21 -13.15 3.43
CA ILE A 69 2.39 -12.38 3.82
C ILE A 69 2.00 -10.91 3.91
N TYR A 70 2.18 -10.32 5.08
CA TYR A 70 1.78 -8.94 5.34
C TYR A 70 2.91 -7.99 4.99
N ILE A 71 2.59 -6.99 4.17
CA ILE A 71 3.49 -5.89 3.85
C ILE A 71 2.82 -4.60 4.30
N HIS A 72 3.54 -3.83 5.09
CA HIS A 72 3.09 -2.57 5.66
C HIS A 72 3.76 -1.40 4.96
N SER A 73 2.99 -0.37 4.63
CA SER A 73 3.49 0.84 3.98
C SER A 73 2.97 2.10 4.68
N ASN A 74 3.83 3.09 4.84
CA ASN A 74 3.45 4.45 5.22
C ASN A 74 4.05 5.42 4.21
N TYR A 75 3.25 6.36 3.73
CA TYR A 75 3.72 7.37 2.78
C TYR A 75 2.85 8.63 2.86
N LYS A 76 3.41 9.75 2.40
CA LYS A 76 2.66 10.99 2.23
C LYS A 76 2.47 11.27 0.76
N GLY A 77 1.26 11.68 0.38
CA GLY A 77 0.97 11.97 -1.01
C GLY A 77 -0.40 12.58 -1.23
N SER A 78 -0.74 12.79 -2.50
CA SER A 78 -2.08 13.21 -2.88
C SER A 78 -3.02 12.01 -3.03
N GLY A 79 -4.33 12.20 -2.80
CA GLY A 79 -5.32 11.13 -2.99
C GLY A 79 -5.38 10.53 -4.40
N LYS A 80 -4.88 11.24 -5.43
CA LYS A 80 -4.74 10.68 -6.78
C LYS A 80 -3.77 9.49 -6.82
N ILE A 81 -2.66 9.58 -6.08
CA ILE A 81 -1.64 8.53 -6.02
C ILE A 81 -2.23 7.26 -5.41
N VAL A 82 -3.03 7.41 -4.34
CA VAL A 82 -3.73 6.29 -3.69
C VAL A 82 -4.64 5.56 -4.69
N LYS A 83 -5.49 6.30 -5.43
CA LYS A 83 -6.36 5.70 -6.44
C LYS A 83 -5.60 4.95 -7.53
N GLN A 84 -4.45 5.47 -7.96
CA GLN A 84 -3.60 4.81 -8.94
C GLN A 84 -2.93 3.56 -8.35
N LEU A 85 -2.45 3.63 -7.11
CA LEU A 85 -1.85 2.51 -6.38
C LEU A 85 -2.86 1.37 -6.19
N GLU A 86 -4.06 1.67 -5.68
CA GLU A 86 -5.13 0.67 -5.48
C GLU A 86 -5.53 -0.01 -6.79
N LYS A 87 -5.61 0.77 -7.89
CA LYS A 87 -5.83 0.21 -9.22
C LYS A 87 -4.69 -0.72 -9.64
N TYR A 88 -3.44 -0.31 -9.44
CA TYR A 88 -2.26 -1.10 -9.77
C TYR A 88 -2.21 -2.42 -8.97
N ILE A 89 -2.42 -2.35 -7.65
CA ILE A 89 -2.48 -3.53 -6.76
C ILE A 89 -3.61 -4.48 -7.17
N ARG A 90 -4.77 -3.97 -7.57
CA ARG A 90 -5.91 -4.80 -7.99
C ARG A 90 -5.60 -5.68 -9.20
N PHE A 91 -4.67 -5.25 -10.07
CA PHE A 91 -4.23 -6.03 -11.23
C PHE A 91 -3.03 -6.94 -10.91
N ASP A 92 -2.41 -6.80 -9.75
CA ASP A 92 -1.30 -7.66 -9.34
C ASP A 92 -1.83 -8.95 -8.72
N GLU A 93 -1.73 -10.05 -9.47
CA GLU A 93 -2.15 -11.38 -9.03
C GLU A 93 -1.39 -11.90 -7.81
N LYS A 94 -0.26 -11.30 -7.45
CA LYS A 94 0.51 -11.67 -6.25
C LYS A 94 -0.14 -11.16 -4.97
N ILE A 95 -1.02 -10.15 -5.05
CA ILE A 95 -1.70 -9.55 -3.91
C ILE A 95 -3.13 -10.09 -3.82
N ILE A 96 -3.46 -10.71 -2.69
CA ILE A 96 -4.81 -11.26 -2.46
C ILE A 96 -5.75 -10.26 -1.80
N ARG A 97 -5.21 -9.27 -1.09
CA ARG A 97 -5.98 -8.21 -0.42
C ARG A 97 -5.12 -6.98 -0.17
N HIS A 98 -5.74 -5.82 -0.15
CA HIS A 98 -5.13 -4.58 0.32
C HIS A 98 -6.15 -3.74 1.10
N MET A 99 -5.64 -2.83 1.91
CA MET A 99 -6.42 -1.81 2.60
C MET A 99 -5.58 -0.54 2.75
N THR A 100 -6.12 0.60 2.35
CA THR A 100 -5.49 1.90 2.53
C THR A 100 -6.31 2.75 3.50
N ILE A 101 -5.65 3.40 4.44
CA ILE A 101 -6.26 4.27 5.44
C ILE A 101 -5.61 5.65 5.38
N ASN A 102 -6.42 6.71 5.43
CA ASN A 102 -5.94 8.08 5.58
C ASN A 102 -5.75 8.41 7.07
N LYS A 103 -4.49 8.58 7.49
CA LYS A 103 -4.12 8.87 8.88
C LYS A 103 -4.55 10.26 9.36
N ASN A 104 -4.74 11.22 8.46
CA ASN A 104 -5.14 12.57 8.87
C ASN A 104 -6.55 12.59 9.50
N ASN A 105 -7.41 11.62 9.15
CA ASN A 105 -8.76 11.53 9.69
C ASN A 105 -8.84 10.71 11.00
N MET A 106 -7.72 10.13 11.46
CA MET A 106 -7.66 9.27 12.65
C MET A 106 -7.12 9.99 13.89
N ALA A 107 -6.67 11.24 13.78
CA ALA A 107 -6.07 11.99 14.88
C ALA A 107 -7.10 12.52 15.91
N THR A 108 -8.32 11.97 15.97
CA THR A 108 -9.34 12.35 16.97
C THR A 108 -10.02 11.10 17.49
N ALA A 109 -9.56 10.61 18.64
CA ALA A 109 -10.25 9.66 19.51
C ALA A 109 -9.81 9.96 20.95
#